data_AF-A0A521CYQ2-F1
#
_entry.id   AF-A0A521CYQ2-F1
#
_cell.length_a   1.000
_cell.length_b   1.000
_cell.length_c   1.000
_cell.angle_alpha   90.00
_cell.angle_beta   90.00
_cell.angle_gamma   90.00
#
_symmetry.space_group_name_H-M   'P 1'
#
loop_
_entity.id
_entity.type
_entity.pdbx_description
1 polymer ?
#
loop_
_entity_poly.entity_id
_entity_poly.type
_entity_poly.pdbx_seq_one_letter_code
_entity_poly.pdbx_strand_id
1 'polypeptide(L)'
;MSDPDGRTDDWREKMGSGSEILRHRAVRIPLPDVEAERSLHENMTRIAAAGERKSELLDDPDVPVVEVYEDELREMGRSFKHRLQQVAGEDYYDVATAYIEGDRDDWIGALAVYYLECYYRLQERYTVDEHVFFLAILRYPDCFTVNLSFLDAEFGTDGVRYESSKHGTDEIDEEHHDQYYADCQYSQHAAARYVRENVGHIREAFPDPETTSFERRRYGGFVHVTGRNGPVFGEILDSLAPDPDRFGDAASTPGLVPEGPEVERAKRDLLVDPEVVV
;
A
#
# COMPACT_ATOMS: atom_id res chain seq x y z
N MET A 1 -17.57 -11.66 -7.54
CA MET A 1 -18.66 -10.68 -7.58
C MET A 1 -18.38 -9.76 -8.75
N SER A 2 -19.21 -9.77 -9.80
CA SER A 2 -18.94 -9.05 -11.04
C SER A 2 -19.14 -7.54 -10.88
N ASP A 3 -18.17 -6.76 -11.36
CA ASP A 3 -18.32 -5.32 -11.60
C ASP A 3 -19.47 -5.10 -12.61
N PRO A 4 -20.29 -4.03 -12.51
CA PRO A 4 -21.49 -3.85 -13.32
C PRO A 4 -21.27 -3.75 -14.85
N ASP A 5 -20.02 -3.74 -15.32
CA ASP A 5 -19.69 -3.39 -16.70
C ASP A 5 -19.21 -4.57 -17.57
N GLY A 6 -19.08 -5.79 -17.03
CA GLY A 6 -18.87 -7.01 -17.84
C GLY A 6 -17.63 -7.04 -18.75
N ARG A 7 -16.68 -6.10 -18.59
CA ARG A 7 -15.53 -5.84 -19.47
C ARG A 7 -14.20 -6.45 -18.99
N THR A 8 -14.21 -7.41 -18.06
CA THR A 8 -13.01 -7.81 -17.32
C THR A 8 -12.00 -8.68 -18.08
N ASP A 9 -12.42 -9.55 -19.01
CA ASP A 9 -11.51 -10.54 -19.59
C ASP A 9 -10.68 -9.99 -20.77
N ASP A 10 -11.31 -9.24 -21.70
CA ASP A 10 -10.61 -8.58 -22.83
C ASP A 10 -9.62 -7.51 -22.35
N TRP A 11 -9.96 -6.84 -21.25
CA TRP A 11 -9.13 -5.80 -20.66
C TRP A 11 -7.96 -6.36 -19.85
N ARG A 12 -8.12 -7.52 -19.20
CA ARG A 12 -7.00 -8.25 -18.55
C ARG A 12 -5.95 -8.71 -19.57
N GLU A 13 -6.38 -9.16 -20.74
CA GLU A 13 -5.46 -9.54 -21.82
C GLU A 13 -4.68 -8.32 -22.34
N LYS A 14 -5.32 -7.16 -22.47
CA LYS A 14 -4.67 -5.88 -22.79
C LYS A 14 -3.76 -5.36 -21.66
N MET A 15 -4.15 -5.53 -20.39
CA MET A 15 -3.32 -5.18 -19.22
C MET A 15 -2.13 -6.10 -19.05
N GLY A 16 -2.18 -7.34 -19.53
CA GLY A 16 -1.00 -8.20 -19.63
C GLY A 16 0.16 -7.51 -20.38
N SER A 17 -0.13 -6.61 -21.32
CA SER A 17 0.86 -5.76 -22.01
C SER A 17 1.23 -4.48 -21.23
N GLY A 18 0.38 -4.00 -20.31
CA GLY A 18 0.62 -2.82 -19.45
C GLY A 18 1.21 -3.17 -18.07
N SER A 19 1.27 -4.45 -17.74
CA SER A 19 1.71 -5.03 -16.47
C SER A 19 3.13 -4.60 -16.06
N GLU A 20 4.02 -4.40 -17.03
CA GLU A 20 5.37 -3.87 -16.78
C GLU A 20 5.38 -2.47 -16.13
N ILE A 21 4.27 -1.72 -16.18
CA ILE A 21 4.20 -0.36 -15.65
C ILE A 21 4.33 -0.31 -14.12
N LEU A 22 3.95 -1.39 -13.41
CA LEU A 22 4.18 -1.50 -11.97
C LEU A 22 5.60 -1.94 -11.63
N ARG A 23 6.25 -2.65 -12.56
CA ARG A 23 7.50 -3.33 -12.28
C ARG A 23 8.65 -2.33 -12.08
N HIS A 24 9.15 -2.25 -10.84
CA HIS A 24 10.24 -1.35 -10.45
C HIS A 24 9.96 0.14 -10.76
N ARG A 25 8.70 0.58 -10.59
CA ARG A 25 8.28 1.97 -10.80
C ARG A 25 7.69 2.58 -9.54
N ALA A 26 7.90 3.89 -9.40
CA ALA A 26 7.23 4.73 -8.42
C ALA A 26 6.56 5.92 -9.10
N VAL A 27 5.50 6.45 -8.51
CA VAL A 27 4.88 7.70 -8.92
C VAL A 27 5.57 8.84 -8.20
N ARG A 28 6.19 9.76 -8.94
CA ARG A 28 6.71 11.03 -8.41
C ARG A 28 5.63 12.11 -8.53
N ILE A 29 5.35 12.80 -7.43
CA ILE A 29 4.31 13.84 -7.36
C ILE A 29 4.97 15.15 -6.88
N PRO A 30 4.91 16.25 -7.66
CA PRO A 30 5.40 17.56 -7.25
C PRO A 30 4.73 18.12 -5.99
N LEU A 31 5.48 18.93 -5.23
CA LEU A 31 4.99 19.75 -4.13
C LEU A 31 5.31 21.23 -4.42
N PRO A 32 4.61 21.85 -5.39
CA PRO A 32 4.96 23.19 -5.89
C PRO A 32 4.70 24.32 -4.89
N ASP A 33 3.81 24.09 -3.93
CA ASP A 33 3.34 25.11 -2.99
C ASP A 33 2.84 24.49 -1.67
N VAL A 34 2.45 25.37 -0.75
CA VAL A 34 1.96 24.98 0.59
C VAL A 34 0.61 24.24 0.52
N GLU A 35 -0.19 24.44 -0.53
CA GLU A 35 -1.47 23.73 -0.68
C GLU A 35 -1.26 22.26 -1.05
N ALA A 36 -0.30 21.98 -1.93
CA ALA A 36 0.14 20.62 -2.23
C ALA A 36 0.71 19.93 -0.98
N GLU A 37 1.45 20.67 -0.17
CA GLU A 37 2.00 20.20 1.11
C GLU A 37 0.92 19.84 2.12
N ARG A 38 -0.11 20.69 2.26
CA ARG A 38 -1.28 20.42 3.12
C ARG A 38 -2.03 19.19 2.63
N SER A 39 -2.27 19.10 1.33
CA SER A 39 -2.96 17.96 0.72
C SER A 39 -2.23 16.64 0.98
N LEU A 40 -0.89 16.64 0.91
CA LEU A 40 -0.06 15.50 1.28
C LEU A 40 -0.20 15.16 2.76
N HIS A 41 -0.06 16.14 3.66
CA HIS A 41 -0.19 15.93 5.10
C HIS A 41 -1.58 15.38 5.49
N GLU A 42 -2.66 15.92 4.92
CA GLU A 42 -4.02 15.43 5.13
C GLU A 42 -4.17 13.98 4.66
N ASN A 43 -3.58 13.64 3.51
CA ASN A 43 -3.59 12.26 3.03
C ASN A 43 -2.85 11.31 3.96
N MET A 44 -1.67 11.70 4.45
CA MET A 44 -0.89 10.89 5.39
C MET A 44 -1.60 10.75 6.75
N THR A 45 -2.30 11.80 7.18
CA THR A 45 -3.14 11.75 8.40
C THR A 45 -4.29 10.74 8.24
N ARG A 46 -4.92 10.66 7.06
CA ARG A 46 -5.94 9.63 6.79
C ARG A 46 -5.36 8.22 6.83
N ILE A 47 -4.17 8.00 6.27
CA ILE A 47 -3.49 6.70 6.30
C ILE A 47 -3.16 6.31 7.75
N ALA A 48 -2.61 7.24 8.54
CA ALA A 48 -2.34 7.01 9.96
C ALA A 48 -3.62 6.66 10.75
N ALA A 49 -4.72 7.38 10.51
CA ALA A 49 -6.00 7.10 11.15
C ALA A 49 -6.58 5.73 10.75
N ALA A 50 -6.33 5.25 9.52
CA ALA A 50 -6.71 3.91 9.11
C ALA A 50 -5.90 2.84 9.87
N GLY A 51 -4.60 3.07 10.10
CA GLY A 51 -3.77 2.21 10.95
C GLY A 51 -4.25 2.16 12.41
N GLU A 52 -4.66 3.30 12.98
CA GLU A 52 -5.26 3.33 14.33
C GLU A 52 -6.56 2.54 14.41
N ARG A 53 -7.47 2.73 13.44
CA ARG A 53 -8.71 1.95 13.34
C ARG A 53 -8.42 0.46 13.23
N LYS A 54 -7.47 0.06 12.38
CA LYS A 54 -7.03 -1.35 12.27
C LYS A 54 -6.54 -1.88 13.61
N SER A 55 -5.77 -1.09 14.35
CA SER A 55 -5.31 -1.48 15.69
C SER A 55 -6.46 -1.68 16.67
N GLU A 56 -7.50 -0.85 16.62
CA GLU A 56 -8.69 -0.99 17.46
C GLU A 56 -9.48 -2.26 17.12
N LEU A 57 -9.65 -2.54 15.83
CA LEU A 57 -10.35 -3.73 15.36
C LEU A 57 -9.59 -5.04 15.67
N LEU A 58 -8.24 -5.04 15.61
CA LEU A 58 -7.42 -6.19 16.01
C LEU A 58 -7.43 -6.43 17.53
N ASP A 59 -7.69 -5.39 18.33
CA ASP A 59 -7.76 -5.48 19.80
C ASP A 59 -9.14 -5.95 20.29
N ASP A 60 -10.12 -6.06 19.38
CA ASP A 60 -11.49 -6.46 19.71
C ASP A 60 -11.68 -7.98 19.48
N PRO A 61 -11.85 -8.78 20.55
CA PRO A 61 -11.97 -10.23 20.44
C PRO A 61 -13.26 -10.68 19.73
N ASP A 62 -14.27 -9.79 19.63
CA ASP A 62 -15.54 -10.06 18.95
C ASP A 62 -15.45 -9.78 17.44
N VAL A 63 -14.39 -9.11 16.96
CA VAL A 63 -14.17 -8.82 15.55
C VAL A 63 -13.29 -9.89 14.92
N PRO A 64 -13.78 -10.62 13.90
CA PRO A 64 -12.94 -11.58 13.17
C PRO A 64 -11.81 -10.87 12.42
N VAL A 65 -10.59 -11.40 12.48
CA VAL A 65 -9.42 -10.90 11.72
C VAL A 65 -9.71 -10.70 10.23
N VAL A 66 -10.56 -11.55 9.65
CA VAL A 66 -10.99 -11.44 8.25
C VAL A 66 -11.68 -10.11 7.98
N GLU A 67 -12.56 -9.68 8.88
CA GLU A 67 -13.28 -8.40 8.75
C GLU A 67 -12.33 -7.22 8.88
N VAL A 68 -11.31 -7.32 9.75
CA VAL A 68 -10.24 -6.32 9.85
C VAL A 68 -9.50 -6.16 8.53
N TYR A 69 -9.11 -7.28 7.93
CA TYR A 69 -8.38 -7.31 6.67
C TYR A 69 -9.23 -6.81 5.49
N GLU A 70 -10.50 -7.19 5.43
CA GLU A 70 -11.45 -6.68 4.43
C GLU A 70 -11.71 -5.18 4.59
N ASP A 71 -11.74 -4.65 5.81
CA ASP A 71 -11.88 -3.22 6.05
C ASP A 71 -10.68 -2.41 5.51
N GLU A 72 -9.46 -2.87 5.82
CA GLU A 72 -8.23 -2.27 5.30
C GLU A 72 -8.21 -2.26 3.78
N LEU A 73 -8.48 -3.40 3.14
CA LEU A 73 -8.51 -3.50 1.68
C LEU A 73 -9.59 -2.60 1.06
N ARG A 74 -10.74 -2.44 1.71
CA ARG A 74 -11.84 -1.57 1.24
C ARG A 74 -11.48 -0.09 1.34
N GLU A 75 -10.79 0.33 2.40
CA GLU A 75 -10.27 1.70 2.53
C GLU A 75 -9.18 1.97 1.48
N MET A 76 -8.22 1.06 1.31
CA MET A 76 -7.17 1.18 0.28
C MET A 76 -7.77 1.27 -1.14
N GLY A 77 -8.75 0.42 -1.45
CA GLY A 77 -9.43 0.43 -2.75
C GLY A 77 -10.17 1.74 -3.03
N ARG A 78 -10.84 2.31 -2.01
CA ARG A 78 -11.46 3.64 -2.12
C ARG A 78 -10.43 4.74 -2.37
N SER A 79 -9.28 4.69 -1.69
CA SER A 79 -8.19 5.63 -1.89
C SER A 79 -7.65 5.60 -3.32
N PHE A 80 -7.40 4.41 -3.88
CA PHE A 80 -6.96 4.26 -5.28
C PHE A 80 -7.99 4.77 -6.28
N LYS A 81 -9.26 4.39 -6.10
CA LYS A 81 -10.33 4.86 -6.98
C LYS A 81 -10.47 6.38 -6.94
N HIS A 82 -10.41 6.98 -5.75
CA HIS A 82 -10.45 8.44 -5.62
C HIS A 82 -9.25 9.09 -6.32
N ARG A 83 -8.05 8.51 -6.19
CA ARG A 83 -6.85 9.04 -6.86
C ARG A 83 -6.93 8.92 -8.38
N LEU A 84 -7.46 7.80 -8.90
CA LEU A 84 -7.72 7.62 -10.33
C LEU A 84 -8.65 8.71 -10.87
N GLN A 85 -9.76 8.96 -10.17
CA GLN A 85 -10.72 10.00 -10.55
C GLN A 85 -10.11 11.40 -10.51
N GLN A 86 -9.24 11.70 -9.53
CA GLN A 86 -8.52 12.97 -9.48
C GLN A 86 -7.54 13.16 -10.65
N VAL A 87 -6.88 12.09 -11.09
CA VAL A 87 -5.85 12.15 -12.13
C VAL A 87 -6.44 12.16 -13.53
N ALA A 88 -7.39 11.25 -13.80
CA ALA A 88 -7.88 10.94 -15.14
C ALA A 88 -9.37 11.26 -15.35
N GLY A 89 -10.08 11.73 -14.31
CA GLY A 89 -11.52 11.97 -14.37
C GLY A 89 -12.36 10.70 -14.19
N GLU A 90 -13.67 10.79 -14.39
CA GLU A 90 -14.59 9.65 -14.26
C GLU A 90 -14.35 8.59 -15.35
N ASP A 91 -13.88 9.00 -16.53
CA ASP A 91 -13.57 8.13 -17.68
C ASP A 91 -12.13 7.55 -17.60
N TYR A 92 -11.61 7.29 -16.40
CA TYR A 92 -10.23 6.84 -16.19
C TYR A 92 -9.90 5.52 -16.92
N TYR A 93 -10.91 4.68 -17.19
CA TYR A 93 -10.77 3.48 -18.01
C TYR A 93 -10.40 3.79 -19.46
N ASP A 94 -11.13 4.70 -20.10
CA ASP A 94 -10.87 5.08 -21.50
C ASP A 94 -9.52 5.78 -21.63
N VAL A 95 -9.14 6.57 -20.62
CA VAL A 95 -7.81 7.19 -20.53
C VAL A 95 -6.69 6.15 -20.46
N ALA A 96 -6.87 5.12 -19.64
CA ALA A 96 -5.90 4.03 -19.51
C ALA A 96 -5.84 3.16 -20.77
N THR A 97 -6.99 2.85 -21.39
CA THR A 97 -7.05 2.13 -22.68
C THR A 97 -6.29 2.88 -23.77
N ALA A 98 -6.57 4.18 -23.94
CA ALA A 98 -5.91 4.99 -24.96
C ALA A 98 -4.38 5.01 -24.78
N TYR A 99 -3.89 4.97 -23.53
CA TYR A 99 -2.46 4.90 -23.27
C TYR A 99 -1.87 3.54 -23.66
N ILE A 100 -2.52 2.43 -23.30
CA ILE A 100 -2.08 1.07 -23.64
C ILE A 100 -2.08 0.84 -25.16
N GLU A 101 -3.09 1.38 -25.86
CA GLU A 101 -3.25 1.26 -27.31
C GLU A 101 -2.30 2.20 -28.08
N GLY A 102 -1.59 3.10 -27.39
CA GLY A 102 -0.64 4.05 -27.99
C GLY A 102 -1.32 5.29 -28.59
N ASP A 103 -2.63 5.44 -28.42
CA ASP A 103 -3.39 6.63 -28.82
C ASP A 103 -3.15 7.83 -27.90
N ARG A 104 -2.54 7.59 -26.73
CA ARG A 104 -2.16 8.59 -25.73
C ARG A 104 -0.76 8.32 -25.18
N ASP A 105 0.05 9.36 -25.05
CA ASP A 105 1.41 9.29 -24.48
C ASP A 105 1.67 10.51 -23.58
N ASP A 106 0.91 10.60 -22.49
CA ASP A 106 1.09 11.62 -21.47
C ASP A 106 1.12 11.02 -20.06
N TRP A 107 1.53 11.83 -19.09
CA TRP A 107 1.64 11.37 -17.70
C TRP A 107 0.29 10.99 -17.09
N ILE A 108 -0.81 11.56 -17.59
CA ILE A 108 -2.17 11.24 -17.12
C ILE A 108 -2.51 9.80 -17.50
N GLY A 109 -2.28 9.42 -18.77
CA GLY A 109 -2.45 8.05 -19.24
C GLY A 109 -1.57 7.07 -18.49
N ALA A 110 -0.29 7.38 -18.31
CA ALA A 110 0.65 6.55 -17.56
C ALA A 110 0.20 6.30 -16.11
N LEU A 111 -0.25 7.35 -15.41
CA LEU A 111 -0.75 7.22 -14.04
C LEU A 111 -2.12 6.55 -13.96
N ALA A 112 -2.97 6.73 -14.97
CA ALA A 112 -4.25 6.02 -15.05
C ALA A 112 -4.03 4.51 -15.12
N VAL A 113 -3.14 4.04 -16.00
CA VAL A 113 -2.77 2.62 -16.07
C VAL A 113 -2.15 2.15 -14.75
N TYR A 114 -1.19 2.91 -14.19
CA TYR A 114 -0.53 2.55 -12.93
C TYR A 114 -1.51 2.33 -11.77
N TYR A 115 -2.35 3.33 -11.47
CA TYR A 115 -3.29 3.22 -10.34
C TYR A 115 -4.42 2.23 -10.63
N LEU A 116 -4.79 2.03 -11.89
CA LEU A 116 -5.80 1.04 -12.26
C LEU A 116 -5.27 -0.37 -12.07
N GLU A 117 -4.02 -0.63 -12.43
CA GLU A 117 -3.37 -1.91 -12.14
C GLU A 117 -3.26 -2.13 -10.63
N CYS A 118 -2.85 -1.11 -9.85
CA CYS A 118 -2.85 -1.21 -8.38
C CYS A 118 -4.25 -1.54 -7.82
N TYR A 119 -5.30 -0.94 -8.37
CA TYR A 119 -6.67 -1.21 -7.95
C TYR A 119 -7.07 -2.66 -8.24
N TYR A 120 -6.76 -3.17 -9.44
CA TYR A 120 -7.06 -4.56 -9.81
C TYR A 120 -6.28 -5.57 -8.97
N ARG A 121 -4.97 -5.35 -8.78
CA ARG A 121 -4.14 -6.22 -7.94
C ARG A 121 -4.57 -6.23 -6.48
N LEU A 122 -5.03 -5.09 -5.96
CA LEU A 122 -5.64 -5.03 -4.63
C LEU A 122 -6.95 -5.83 -4.58
N GLN A 123 -7.77 -5.83 -5.65
CA GLN A 123 -8.97 -6.66 -5.72
C GLN A 123 -8.63 -8.15 -5.80
N GLU A 124 -7.60 -8.55 -6.55
CA GLU A 124 -7.15 -9.95 -6.63
C GLU A 124 -6.61 -10.46 -5.30
N ARG A 125 -5.98 -9.59 -4.49
CA ARG A 125 -5.53 -9.90 -3.12
C ARG A 125 -6.68 -10.35 -2.19
N TYR A 126 -7.94 -10.02 -2.48
CA TYR A 126 -9.08 -10.60 -1.73
C TYR A 126 -9.20 -12.12 -1.92
N THR A 127 -8.65 -12.65 -3.01
CA THR A 127 -8.87 -14.03 -3.45
C THR A 127 -7.62 -14.91 -3.48
N VAL A 128 -6.43 -14.34 -3.26
CA VAL A 128 -5.14 -15.06 -3.32
C VAL A 128 -4.43 -14.96 -1.98
N ASP A 129 -4.08 -16.12 -1.41
CA ASP A 129 -3.61 -16.33 -0.04
C ASP A 129 -2.11 -16.01 0.21
N GLU A 130 -1.37 -15.47 -0.77
CA GLU A 130 0.10 -15.44 -0.76
C GLU A 130 0.73 -14.11 -1.25
N HIS A 131 -0.06 -13.07 -1.52
CA HIS A 131 0.48 -11.79 -1.99
C HIS A 131 0.73 -10.80 -0.85
N VAL A 132 1.97 -10.31 -0.79
CA VAL A 132 2.40 -9.20 0.05
C VAL A 132 2.16 -7.88 -0.69
N PHE A 133 1.42 -6.99 -0.05
CA PHE A 133 1.33 -5.59 -0.46
C PHE A 133 2.47 -4.80 0.19
N PHE A 134 3.24 -4.12 -0.64
CA PHE A 134 4.33 -3.25 -0.23
C PHE A 134 4.05 -1.81 -0.67
N LEU A 135 4.01 -0.88 0.29
CA LEU A 135 3.87 0.55 0.08
C LEU A 135 5.07 1.27 0.68
N ALA A 136 5.75 2.11 -0.10
CA ALA A 136 6.70 3.08 0.43
C ALA A 136 6.31 4.48 -0.04
N ILE A 137 6.20 5.42 0.89
CA ILE A 137 5.98 6.84 0.58
C ILE A 137 7.17 7.63 1.11
N LEU A 138 7.87 8.30 0.20
CA LEU A 138 9.12 8.98 0.48
C LEU A 138 9.04 10.43 0.06
N ARG A 139 9.45 11.32 0.94
CA ARG A 139 9.38 12.77 0.80
C ARG A 139 10.75 13.34 0.47
N TYR A 140 10.76 14.25 -0.50
CA TYR A 140 11.90 15.04 -0.93
C TYR A 140 11.51 16.53 -0.84
N PRO A 141 12.45 17.47 -1.05
CA PRO A 141 12.19 18.89 -0.83
C PRO A 141 11.02 19.43 -1.67
N ASP A 142 10.97 19.04 -2.96
CA ASP A 142 10.02 19.61 -3.93
C ASP A 142 9.03 18.56 -4.48
N CYS A 143 9.06 17.33 -3.96
CA CYS A 143 8.20 16.24 -4.42
C CYS A 143 8.12 15.10 -3.39
N PHE A 144 7.24 14.14 -3.63
CA PHE A 144 7.28 12.85 -2.94
C PHE A 144 7.12 11.72 -3.95
N THR A 145 7.54 10.51 -3.59
CA THR A 145 7.31 9.31 -4.37
C THR A 145 6.39 8.36 -3.63
N VAL A 146 5.47 7.75 -4.37
CA VAL A 146 4.66 6.61 -3.91
C VAL A 146 5.12 5.39 -4.70
N ASN A 147 5.63 4.39 -4.00
CA ASN A 147 5.99 3.11 -4.59
C ASN A 147 5.02 2.04 -4.06
N LEU A 148 4.36 1.37 -4.98
CA LEU A 148 3.46 0.26 -4.71
C LEU A 148 3.99 -0.96 -5.42
N SER A 149 4.01 -2.08 -4.71
CA SER A 149 4.36 -3.37 -5.29
C SER A 149 3.50 -4.46 -4.67
N PHE A 150 3.15 -5.41 -5.50
CA PHE A 150 2.53 -6.67 -5.09
C PHE A 150 3.58 -7.74 -5.29
N LEU A 151 3.89 -8.47 -4.23
CA LEU A 151 5.03 -9.36 -4.17
C LEU A 151 4.56 -10.76 -3.80
N ASP A 152 5.13 -11.76 -4.46
CA ASP A 152 5.20 -13.12 -3.93
C ASP A 152 6.44 -13.14 -3.04
N ALA A 153 6.22 -13.25 -1.72
CA ALA A 153 7.28 -13.11 -0.73
C ALA A 153 6.82 -13.64 0.64
N GLU A 154 7.78 -14.10 1.44
CA GLU A 154 7.55 -14.35 2.86
C GLU A 154 7.99 -13.14 3.70
N PHE A 155 7.32 -12.93 4.83
CA PHE A 155 7.75 -11.92 5.80
C PHE A 155 9.10 -12.29 6.42
N GLY A 156 10.04 -11.34 6.42
CA GLY A 156 11.28 -11.43 7.19
C GLY A 156 11.03 -11.37 8.70
N THR A 157 12.08 -11.38 9.53
CA THR A 157 11.91 -11.43 11.00
C THR A 157 11.31 -10.16 11.61
N ASP A 158 11.37 -9.05 10.88
CA ASP A 158 10.86 -7.76 11.31
C ASP A 158 9.32 -7.71 11.24
N GLY A 159 8.73 -6.85 12.06
CA GLY A 159 7.29 -6.68 12.16
C GLY A 159 6.59 -7.63 13.12
N VAL A 160 5.30 -7.82 12.92
CA VAL A 160 4.44 -8.66 13.75
C VAL A 160 3.68 -9.67 12.90
N ARG A 161 3.47 -10.85 13.46
CA ARG A 161 2.65 -11.92 12.89
C ARG A 161 1.50 -12.24 13.82
N TYR A 162 0.34 -12.53 13.25
CA TYR A 162 -0.85 -12.89 14.00
C TYR A 162 -1.72 -13.83 13.19
N GLU A 163 -2.48 -14.67 13.88
CA GLU A 163 -3.30 -15.70 13.24
C GLU A 163 -4.80 -15.42 13.39
N SER A 164 -5.56 -15.90 12.42
CA SER A 164 -7.01 -15.96 12.51
C SER A 164 -7.46 -17.36 12.95
N SER A 165 -8.15 -17.43 14.09
CA SER A 165 -8.72 -18.70 14.58
C SER A 165 -9.72 -19.34 13.62
N LYS A 166 -10.24 -18.60 12.63
CA LYS A 166 -11.14 -19.11 11.57
C LYS A 166 -10.42 -19.75 10.38
N HIS A 167 -9.09 -19.61 10.27
CA HIS A 167 -8.30 -20.12 9.15
C HIS A 167 -7.40 -21.33 9.50
N GLY A 168 -7.27 -21.68 10.78
CA GLY A 168 -6.42 -22.80 11.25
C GLY A 168 -7.17 -24.10 11.58
N THR A 169 -8.43 -24.25 11.17
CA THR A 169 -9.37 -25.19 11.82
C THR A 169 -9.44 -26.61 11.26
N ASP A 170 -8.81 -26.92 10.13
CA ASP A 170 -9.05 -28.21 9.48
C ASP A 170 -8.41 -29.43 10.19
N GLU A 171 -7.53 -29.20 11.18
CA GLU A 171 -6.80 -30.29 11.87
C GLU A 171 -6.75 -30.19 13.41
N ILE A 172 -7.45 -29.24 14.05
CA ILE A 172 -7.39 -29.06 15.52
C ILE A 172 -8.53 -29.81 16.21
N ASP A 173 -8.18 -30.75 17.07
CA ASP A 173 -9.08 -31.45 17.99
C ASP A 173 -9.83 -30.47 18.92
N GLU A 174 -11.10 -30.78 19.24
CA GLU A 174 -11.96 -30.00 20.15
C GLU A 174 -11.26 -29.66 21.49
N GLU A 175 -10.37 -30.54 22.00
CA GLU A 175 -9.61 -30.31 23.25
C GLU A 175 -8.60 -29.15 23.13
N HIS A 176 -8.12 -28.84 21.93
CA HIS A 176 -7.08 -27.84 21.68
C HIS A 176 -7.63 -26.53 21.08
N HIS A 177 -8.93 -26.49 20.76
CA HIS A 177 -9.57 -25.32 20.14
C HIS A 177 -9.55 -24.08 21.03
N ASP A 178 -9.83 -24.21 22.33
CA ASP A 178 -9.85 -23.08 23.26
C ASP A 178 -8.45 -22.47 23.46
N GLN A 179 -7.43 -23.32 23.52
CA GLN A 179 -6.04 -22.88 23.62
C GLN A 179 -5.59 -22.17 22.34
N TYR A 180 -5.90 -22.76 21.17
CA TYR A 180 -5.59 -22.14 19.88
C TYR A 180 -6.28 -20.77 19.73
N TYR A 181 -7.56 -20.69 20.08
CA TYR A 181 -8.29 -19.42 20.07
C TYR A 181 -7.62 -18.38 20.99
N ALA A 182 -7.23 -18.76 22.21
CA ALA A 182 -6.53 -17.87 23.14
C ALA A 182 -5.16 -17.40 22.59
N ASP A 183 -4.41 -18.29 21.94
CA ASP A 183 -3.12 -17.96 21.32
C ASP A 183 -3.31 -17.00 20.12
N CYS A 184 -4.33 -17.21 19.29
CA CYS A 184 -4.72 -16.27 18.23
C CYS A 184 -5.04 -14.89 18.82
N GLN A 185 -5.90 -14.81 19.85
CA GLN A 185 -6.25 -13.55 20.51
C GLN A 185 -5.03 -12.83 21.08
N TYR A 186 -4.12 -13.57 21.71
CA TYR A 186 -2.86 -13.01 22.21
C TYR A 186 -2.02 -12.39 21.07
N SER A 187 -1.87 -13.11 19.96
CA SER A 187 -1.12 -12.61 18.79
C SER A 187 -1.79 -11.38 18.15
N GLN A 188 -3.12 -11.34 18.10
CA GLN A 188 -3.90 -10.21 17.58
C GLN A 188 -3.74 -8.96 18.44
N HIS A 189 -3.83 -9.09 19.77
CA HIS A 189 -3.53 -8.00 20.70
C HIS A 189 -2.08 -7.50 20.58
N ALA A 190 -1.11 -8.40 20.35
CA ALA A 190 0.27 -8.01 20.10
C ALA A 190 0.40 -7.23 18.78
N ALA A 191 -0.31 -7.63 17.73
CA ALA A 191 -0.35 -6.93 16.45
C ALA A 191 -1.04 -5.56 16.55
N ALA A 192 -2.16 -5.47 17.28
CA ALA A 192 -2.84 -4.22 17.59
C ALA A 192 -1.89 -3.22 18.27
N ARG A 193 -1.16 -3.68 19.29
CA ARG A 193 -0.15 -2.86 19.98
C ARG A 193 0.96 -2.42 19.03
N TYR A 194 1.52 -3.35 18.23
CA TYR A 194 2.56 -3.03 17.26
C TYR A 194 2.10 -1.96 16.27
N VAL A 195 0.92 -2.09 15.66
CA VAL A 195 0.40 -1.10 14.71
C VAL A 195 0.23 0.26 15.39
N ARG A 196 -0.37 0.28 16.58
CA ARG A 196 -0.61 1.52 17.35
C ARG A 196 0.68 2.26 17.69
N GLU A 197 1.73 1.53 18.05
CA GLU A 197 3.05 2.09 18.36
C GLU A 197 3.75 2.64 17.11
N ASN A 198 3.60 1.96 15.96
CA ASN A 198 4.35 2.28 14.74
C ASN A 198 3.63 3.27 13.79
N VAL A 199 2.32 3.53 13.94
CA VAL A 199 1.60 4.58 13.18
C VAL A 199 2.24 5.96 13.36
N GLY A 200 2.95 6.19 14.48
CA GLY A 200 3.74 7.39 14.71
C GLY A 200 4.73 7.69 13.57
N HIS A 201 5.33 6.68 12.94
CA HIS A 201 6.28 6.86 11.84
C HIS A 201 5.70 7.63 10.65
N ILE A 202 4.40 7.44 10.34
CA ILE A 202 3.72 8.17 9.27
C ILE A 202 3.62 9.66 9.61
N ARG A 203 3.24 9.97 10.85
CA ARG A 203 3.08 11.36 11.34
C ARG A 203 4.41 12.08 11.45
N GLU A 204 5.44 11.38 11.90
CA GLU A 204 6.81 11.89 12.00
C GLU A 204 7.42 12.16 10.62
N ALA A 205 7.17 11.28 9.64
CA ALA A 205 7.64 11.43 8.27
C ALA A 205 6.94 12.57 7.51
N PHE A 206 5.69 12.87 7.85
CA PHE A 206 4.85 13.87 7.18
C PHE A 206 4.18 14.83 8.16
N PRO A 207 4.96 15.63 8.90
CA PRO A 207 4.43 16.53 9.91
C PRO A 207 3.66 17.69 9.28
N ASP A 208 2.79 18.33 10.08
CA ASP A 208 1.95 19.43 9.62
C ASP A 208 2.80 20.61 9.07
N PRO A 209 2.61 20.99 7.80
CA PRO A 209 3.39 22.05 7.16
C PRO A 209 3.10 23.45 7.70
N GLU A 210 2.00 23.67 8.43
CA GLU A 210 1.67 24.96 9.07
C GLU A 210 2.44 25.18 10.36
N THR A 211 2.71 24.10 11.10
CA THR A 211 3.36 24.15 12.41
C THR A 211 4.82 23.71 12.38
N THR A 212 5.26 23.03 11.31
CA THR A 212 6.62 22.52 11.14
C THR A 212 7.38 23.26 10.04
N SER A 213 8.56 23.78 10.39
CA SER A 213 9.42 24.49 9.42
C SER A 213 9.88 23.56 8.29
N PHE A 214 10.04 24.14 7.08
CA PHE A 214 10.46 23.38 5.90
C PHE A 214 11.72 22.54 6.13
N GLU A 215 12.76 23.11 6.73
CA GLU A 215 14.02 22.40 7.03
C GLU A 215 13.82 21.11 7.86
N ARG A 216 12.85 21.11 8.78
CA ARG A 216 12.56 19.95 9.63
C ARG A 216 11.71 18.89 8.95
N ARG A 217 10.96 19.28 7.93
CA ARG A 217 10.09 18.38 7.14
C ARG A 217 10.62 18.16 5.73
N ARG A 218 11.89 18.47 5.45
CA ARG A 218 12.44 18.44 4.09
C ARG A 218 12.51 17.02 3.53
N TYR A 219 12.77 16.06 4.41
CA TYR A 219 12.87 14.65 4.10
C TYR A 219 12.06 13.86 5.13
N GLY A 220 11.54 12.72 4.71
CA GLY A 220 10.78 11.81 5.55
C GLY A 220 10.27 10.65 4.71
N GLY A 221 9.86 9.57 5.36
CA GLY A 221 9.23 8.48 4.66
C GLY A 221 8.87 7.35 5.60
N PHE A 222 7.99 6.50 5.11
CA PHE A 222 7.64 5.26 5.78
C PHE A 222 7.47 4.14 4.76
N VAL A 223 7.54 2.93 5.26
CA VAL A 223 7.19 1.70 4.57
C VAL A 223 6.06 1.00 5.32
N HIS A 224 5.10 0.49 4.58
CA HIS A 224 4.01 -0.32 5.08
C HIS A 224 3.95 -1.60 4.25
N VAL A 225 4.14 -2.74 4.91
CA VAL A 225 4.10 -4.07 4.30
C VAL A 225 3.02 -4.87 5.00
N THR A 226 2.09 -5.42 4.24
CA THR A 226 0.99 -6.21 4.78
C THR A 226 0.61 -7.33 3.83
N GLY A 227 0.16 -8.45 4.37
CA GLY A 227 0.01 -9.69 3.62
C GLY A 227 -0.45 -10.82 4.52
N ARG A 228 -0.73 -11.96 3.91
CA ARG A 228 -0.98 -13.20 4.62
C ARG A 228 -0.36 -14.36 3.86
N ASN A 229 -0.04 -15.41 4.59
CA ASN A 229 0.35 -16.72 4.07
C ASN A 229 -0.51 -17.75 4.82
N GLY A 230 -1.54 -18.27 4.12
CA GLY A 230 -2.57 -19.10 4.74
C GLY A 230 -3.26 -18.41 5.93
N PRO A 231 -3.22 -18.99 7.15
CA PRO A 231 -3.85 -18.42 8.34
C PRO A 231 -3.05 -17.30 9.01
N VAL A 232 -1.78 -17.10 8.61
CA VAL A 232 -0.85 -16.17 9.25
C VAL A 232 -0.84 -14.85 8.50
N PHE A 233 -1.19 -13.78 9.20
CA PHE A 233 -1.11 -12.41 8.72
C PHE A 233 0.20 -11.78 9.19
N GLY A 234 0.78 -10.94 8.35
CA GLY A 234 2.01 -10.19 8.64
C GLY A 234 1.81 -8.69 8.46
N GLU A 235 2.43 -7.91 9.34
CA GLU A 235 2.43 -6.45 9.28
C GLU A 235 3.82 -5.91 9.61
N ILE A 236 4.31 -5.01 8.76
CA ILE A 236 5.50 -4.18 9.02
C ILE A 236 5.11 -2.74 8.75
N LEU A 237 5.35 -1.87 9.72
CA LEU A 237 5.20 -0.43 9.57
C LEU A 237 6.42 0.23 10.20
N ASP A 238 7.24 0.88 9.40
CA ASP A 238 8.49 1.49 9.86
C ASP A 238 8.79 2.78 9.10
N SER A 239 9.64 3.61 9.68
CA SER A 239 10.30 4.72 9.03
C SER A 239 11.18 4.25 7.86
N LEU A 240 11.23 5.05 6.79
CA LEU A 240 12.12 4.79 5.66
C LEU A 240 12.76 6.11 5.20
N ALA A 241 14.09 6.15 5.23
CA ALA A 241 14.83 7.34 4.86
C ALA A 241 14.94 7.46 3.33
N PRO A 242 14.55 8.61 2.74
CA PRO A 242 14.77 8.89 1.33
C PRO A 242 16.26 9.12 1.03
N ASP A 243 16.73 8.74 -0.16
CA ASP A 243 18.04 9.15 -0.68
C ASP A 243 18.02 10.64 -1.06
N PRO A 244 18.76 11.54 -0.37
CA PRO A 244 18.75 12.97 -0.66
C PRO A 244 19.19 13.33 -2.08
N ASP A 245 19.99 12.46 -2.72
CA ASP A 245 20.57 12.68 -4.03
C ASP A 245 19.74 12.05 -5.17
N ARG A 246 18.57 11.46 -4.86
CA ARG A 246 17.71 10.78 -5.84
C ARG A 246 17.26 11.67 -6.99
N PHE A 247 17.02 12.96 -6.72
CA PHE A 247 16.53 13.91 -7.72
C PHE A 247 17.40 15.17 -7.74
N GLY A 248 18.06 15.42 -8.88
CA GLY A 248 18.79 16.66 -9.14
C GLY A 248 17.94 17.79 -9.72
N ASP A 249 16.75 17.46 -10.25
CA ASP A 249 15.86 18.39 -10.94
C ASP A 249 14.50 18.51 -10.25
N ALA A 250 13.90 19.70 -10.32
CA ALA A 250 12.55 19.94 -9.83
C ALA A 250 11.51 19.19 -10.68
N ALA A 251 10.47 18.63 -10.04
CA ALA A 251 9.33 18.04 -10.75
C ALA A 251 8.27 19.11 -11.00
N SER A 252 7.87 19.31 -12.25
CA SER A 252 6.78 20.23 -12.61
C SER A 252 5.44 19.52 -12.82
N THR A 253 5.45 18.23 -13.16
CA THR A 253 4.27 17.39 -13.33
C THR A 253 4.45 16.05 -12.62
N PRO A 254 3.35 15.38 -12.23
CA PRO A 254 3.42 13.99 -11.81
C PRO A 254 3.96 13.09 -12.93
N GLY A 255 4.52 11.95 -12.57
CA GLY A 255 4.97 10.97 -13.55
C GLY A 255 5.58 9.72 -12.93
N LEU A 256 5.83 8.73 -13.78
CA LEU A 256 6.50 7.50 -13.37
C LEU A 256 8.02 7.69 -13.40
N VAL A 257 8.67 7.26 -12.32
CA VAL A 257 10.12 7.22 -12.19
C VAL A 257 10.56 5.81 -11.82
N PRO A 258 11.83 5.44 -12.05
CA PRO A 258 12.37 4.20 -11.49
C PRO A 258 12.18 4.14 -9.97
N GLU A 259 11.99 2.92 -9.48
CA GLU A 259 12.08 2.60 -8.06
C GLU A 259 13.37 3.15 -7.44
N GLY A 260 13.28 3.62 -6.19
CA GLY A 260 14.44 4.15 -5.48
C GLY A 260 15.27 3.02 -4.87
N PRO A 261 16.60 3.15 -4.79
CA PRO A 261 17.47 2.14 -4.18
C PRO A 261 17.13 1.86 -2.70
N GLU A 262 16.57 2.83 -1.99
CA GLU A 262 16.05 2.69 -0.63
C GLU A 262 14.86 1.73 -0.55
N VAL A 263 14.00 1.71 -1.58
CA VAL A 263 12.86 0.79 -1.67
C VAL A 263 13.32 -0.62 -2.03
N GLU A 264 14.23 -0.75 -3.00
CA GLU A 264 14.82 -2.05 -3.35
C GLU A 264 15.54 -2.69 -2.15
N ARG A 265 16.21 -1.87 -1.34
CA ARG A 265 16.85 -2.31 -0.10
C ARG A 265 15.82 -2.74 0.93
N ALA A 266 14.79 -1.92 1.17
CA ALA A 266 13.72 -2.25 2.11
C ALA A 266 13.03 -3.57 1.75
N LYS A 267 12.75 -3.84 0.47
CA LYS A 267 12.19 -5.13 0.04
C LYS A 267 13.10 -6.30 0.40
N ARG A 268 14.41 -6.19 0.16
CA ARG A 268 15.38 -7.25 0.48
C ARG A 268 15.61 -7.46 1.98
N ASP A 269 15.51 -6.39 2.76
CA ASP A 269 15.76 -6.44 4.19
C ASP A 269 14.52 -6.95 4.94
N LEU A 270 13.31 -6.57 4.50
CA LEU A 270 12.04 -6.88 5.17
C LEU A 270 11.37 -8.18 4.72
N LEU A 271 11.73 -8.69 3.54
CA LEU A 271 11.09 -9.87 2.93
C LEU A 271 12.12 -10.91 2.51
N VAL A 272 11.68 -12.17 2.50
CA VAL A 272 12.45 -13.31 2.01
C VAL A 272 11.99 -13.61 0.58
N ASP A 273 12.97 -13.75 -0.33
CA ASP A 273 12.80 -14.05 -1.75
C ASP A 273 11.70 -13.23 -2.47
N PRO A 274 11.70 -11.88 -2.37
CA PRO A 274 10.62 -11.08 -2.94
C PRO A 274 10.65 -11.05 -4.48
N GLU A 275 9.59 -11.56 -5.10
CA GLU A 275 9.35 -11.47 -6.54
C GLU A 275 8.15 -10.56 -6.84
N VAL A 276 8.30 -9.67 -7.83
CA VAL A 276 7.20 -8.77 -8.23
C VAL A 276 6.18 -9.55 -9.03
N VAL A 277 4.93 -9.54 -8.56
CA VAL A 277 3.78 -10.07 -9.29
C VAL A 277 3.38 -9.03 -10.33
N VAL A 278 3.45 -9.43 -11.60
CA VAL A 278 3.19 -8.60 -12.78
C VAL A 278 1.94 -9.07 -13.49
#